data_AF-A0A5C1APL7-F1
#
_entry.id   AF-A0A5C1APL7-F1
#
_cell.length_a   1.000
_cell.length_b   1.000
_cell.length_c   1.000
_cell.angle_alpha   90.00
_cell.angle_beta   90.00
_cell.angle_gamma   90.00
#
_symmetry.space_group_name_H-M   'P 1'
#
loop_
_entity.id
_entity.type
_entity.pdbx_description
1 polymer ?
#
loop_
_entity_poly.entity_id
_entity_poly.type
_entity_poly.pdbx_seq_one_letter_code
_entity_poly.pdbx_strand_id
1 'polypeptide(L)'
;MTSTTLLIPAVCVGLGTDTATVVDVRTGSEVTVRVSGVILRQGVVYLPAESLGVENGLHLVRFTGGEVAWVYAAESFSTCEGCAA
;
A
#
# COMPACT_ATOMS: atom_id res chain seq x y z
N MET A 1 3.85 -4.07 -19.26
CA MET A 1 4.00 -5.05 -18.15
C MET A 1 2.92 -4.70 -17.15
N THR A 2 2.04 -5.62 -16.79
CA THR A 2 0.99 -5.36 -15.79
C THR A 2 1.63 -5.23 -14.41
N SER A 3 1.71 -4.00 -13.88
CA SER A 3 2.08 -3.77 -12.48
C SER A 3 0.86 -4.04 -11.61
N THR A 4 0.98 -4.96 -10.65
CA THR A 4 -0.11 -5.27 -9.73
C THR A 4 -0.05 -4.30 -8.56
N THR A 5 -1.10 -3.49 -8.40
CA THR A 5 -1.24 -2.59 -7.24
C THR A 5 -2.11 -3.25 -6.16
N LEU A 6 -1.69 -3.12 -4.91
CA LEU A 6 -2.40 -3.58 -3.72
C LEU A 6 -2.86 -2.40 -2.88
N LEU A 7 -3.98 -2.57 -2.18
CA LEU A 7 -4.53 -1.56 -1.27
C LEU A 7 -4.19 -1.89 0.18
N ILE A 8 -3.24 -1.17 0.75
CA ILE A 8 -2.74 -1.47 2.10
C ILE A 8 -3.43 -0.58 3.12
N PRO A 9 -4.08 -1.13 4.16
CA PRO A 9 -4.69 -0.31 5.19
C PRO A 9 -3.62 0.48 5.97
N ALA A 10 -3.81 1.80 6.06
CA ALA A 10 -2.99 2.65 6.91
C ALA A 10 -3.39 2.49 8.37
N VAL A 11 -2.41 2.48 9.27
CA VAL A 11 -2.62 2.51 10.72
C VAL A 11 -2.78 3.94 11.21
N CYS A 12 -2.05 4.87 10.60
CA CYS A 12 -2.16 6.30 10.86
C CYS A 12 -2.00 7.08 9.55
N VAL A 13 -2.69 8.22 9.45
CA VAL A 13 -2.56 9.14 8.32
C VAL A 13 -2.15 10.48 8.87
N GLY A 14 -1.03 11.02 8.36
CA GLY A 14 -0.58 12.35 8.73
C GLY A 14 -1.44 13.40 8.02
N LEU A 15 -2.29 14.09 8.78
CA LEU A 15 -3.11 15.16 8.21
C LEU A 15 -2.23 16.36 7.85
N GLY A 16 -2.23 16.75 6.58
CA GLY A 16 -1.39 17.85 6.08
C GLY A 16 0.08 17.49 5.89
N THR A 17 0.45 16.23 6.09
CA THR A 17 1.74 15.67 5.70
C THR A 17 1.49 14.64 4.61
N ASP A 18 2.36 14.57 3.61
CA ASP A 18 2.29 13.60 2.50
C ASP A 18 2.68 12.18 2.98
N THR A 19 2.36 11.84 4.23
CA THR A 19 2.85 10.66 4.94
C THR A 19 1.72 9.87 5.59
N ALA A 20 1.89 8.57 5.61
CA ALA A 20 1.05 7.64 6.35
C ALA A 20 1.92 6.59 7.04
N THR A 21 1.35 5.88 8.00
CA THR A 21 2.04 4.81 8.71
C THR A 21 1.38 3.48 8.38
N VAL A 22 2.20 2.49 8.01
CA VAL A 22 1.80 1.09 7.84
C VAL A 22 2.60 0.23 8.80
N VAL A 23 2.11 -0.98 9.08
CA VAL A 23 2.86 -1.96 9.88
C VAL A 23 3.53 -2.94 8.94
N ASP A 24 4.86 -3.07 9.07
CA ASP A 24 5.58 -4.19 8.50
C ASP A 24 5.31 -5.43 9.36
N VAL A 25 4.55 -6.37 8.80
CA VAL A 25 4.06 -7.53 9.55
C VAL A 25 5.15 -8.56 9.83
N ARG A 26 6.30 -8.47 9.16
CA ARG A 26 7.45 -9.37 9.36
C ARG A 26 8.26 -8.95 10.58
N THR A 27 8.41 -7.65 10.79
CA THR A 27 9.20 -7.06 11.88
C THR A 27 8.35 -6.56 13.04
N GLY A 28 7.05 -6.37 12.82
CA GLY A 28 6.13 -5.72 13.76
C GLY A 28 6.37 -4.21 13.90
N SER A 29 7.22 -3.63 13.05
CA SER A 29 7.59 -2.21 13.13
C SER A 29 6.64 -1.34 12.31
N GLU A 30 6.41 -0.13 12.79
CA GLU A 30 5.73 0.91 12.03
C GLU A 30 6.68 1.53 11.00
N VAL A 31 6.23 1.59 9.75
CA VAL A 31 6.94 2.21 8.64
C VAL A 31 6.17 3.46 8.23
N THR A 32 6.82 4.62 8.35
CA THR A 32 6.30 5.86 7.78
C THR A 32 6.61 5.87 6.29
N VAL A 33 5.58 6.04 5.47
CA VAL A 33 5.66 5.97 4.01
C VAL A 33 5.12 7.26 3.42
N ARG A 34 5.68 7.71 2.29
CA ARG A 34 5.05 8.80 1.54
C ARG A 34 3.92 8.29 0.67
N VAL A 35 2.86 9.10 0.60
CA VAL A 35 1.63 8.77 -0.12
C VAL A 35 1.31 9.86 -1.13
N SER A 36 0.99 9.45 -2.36
CA SER A 36 0.56 10.35 -3.44
C SER A 36 -0.97 10.39 -3.61
N GLY A 37 -1.67 9.49 -2.92
CA GLY A 37 -3.12 9.35 -2.96
C GLY A 37 -3.58 8.31 -1.96
N VAL A 38 -4.83 8.42 -1.54
CA VAL A 38 -5.46 7.50 -0.59
C VAL A 38 -6.84 7.11 -1.08
N ILE A 39 -7.27 5.88 -0.78
CA ILE A 39 -8.62 5.41 -1.06
C ILE A 39 -9.33 5.23 0.28
N LEU A 40 -10.43 5.95 0.47
CA LEU A 40 -11.30 5.75 1.63
C LEU A 40 -12.38 4.72 1.28
N ARG A 41 -12.38 3.58 1.96
CA ARG A 41 -13.40 2.53 1.78
C ARG A 41 -13.86 2.04 3.14
N GLN A 42 -15.18 2.07 3.37
CA GLN A 42 -15.79 1.60 4.62
C GLN A 42 -15.18 2.23 5.90
N GLY A 43 -14.74 3.50 5.83
CA GLY A 43 -14.11 4.19 6.96
C GLY A 43 -12.64 3.81 7.20
N VAL A 44 -12.06 2.96 6.35
CA VAL A 44 -10.63 2.60 6.38
C VAL A 44 -9.91 3.32 5.25
N VAL A 45 -8.73 3.87 5.56
CA VAL A 45 -7.85 4.50 4.58
C VAL A 45 -6.91 3.46 4.01
N TYR A 46 -6.92 3.29 2.70
CA TYR A 46 -6.06 2.39 1.96
C TYR A 46 -5.04 3.17 1.14
N LEU A 47 -3.81 2.67 1.16
CA LEU A 47 -2.67 3.20 0.45
C LEU A 47 -2.36 2.31 -0.75
N PRO A 48 -2.34 2.85 -1.98
CA PRO A 48 -1.89 2.08 -3.13
C PRO A 48 -0.38 1.80 -3.00
N ALA A 49 -0.01 0.54 -3.16
CA ALA A 49 1.38 0.11 -3.18
C ALA A 49 1.61 -0.91 -4.30
N GLU A 50 2.77 -0.87 -4.93
CA GLU A 50 3.15 -1.81 -5.97
C GLU A 50 3.58 -3.13 -5.34
N SER A 51 3.03 -4.25 -5.82
CA SER A 51 3.48 -5.57 -5.39
C SER A 51 4.80 -5.94 -6.05
N LEU A 52 5.81 -6.23 -5.23
CA LEU A 52 7.14 -6.67 -5.68
C LEU A 52 7.29 -8.20 -5.67
N GLY A 53 6.55 -8.89 -4.80
CA GLY A 53 6.62 -10.34 -4.68
C GLY A 53 5.80 -10.89 -3.52
N VAL A 54 5.78 -12.22 -3.42
CA VAL A 54 5.06 -12.95 -2.38
C VAL A 54 6.00 -13.98 -1.76
N GLU A 55 6.03 -14.03 -0.44
CA GLU A 55 6.82 -15.00 0.32
C GLU A 55 6.04 -15.43 1.57
N ASN A 56 5.85 -16.75 1.74
CA ASN A 56 5.13 -17.31 2.90
C ASN A 56 3.74 -16.69 3.15
N GLY A 57 3.01 -16.34 2.08
CA GLY A 57 1.68 -15.72 2.18
C GLY A 57 1.67 -14.23 2.52
N LEU A 58 2.84 -13.60 2.62
CA LEU A 58 3.00 -12.16 2.79
C LEU A 58 3.35 -11.50 1.45
N HIS A 59 2.88 -10.28 1.25
CA HIS A 59 3.22 -9.49 0.08
C HIS A 59 4.32 -8.49 0.43
N LEU A 60 5.37 -8.46 -0.40
CA LEU A 60 6.33 -7.37 -0.38
C LEU A 60 5.78 -6.25 -1.27
N VAL A 61 5.65 -5.06 -0.71
CA VAL A 61 5.09 -3.92 -1.43
C VAL A 61 6.01 -2.70 -1.39
N ARG A 62 5.95 -1.88 -2.43
CA ARG A 62 6.63 -0.59 -2.54
C ARG A 62 5.63 0.55 -2.61
N PHE A 63 5.74 1.51 -1.71
CA PHE A 63 4.92 2.71 -1.69
C PHE A 63 5.48 3.78 -2.63
N THR A 64 4.70 4.84 -2.89
CA THR A 64 5.11 5.89 -3.83
C THR A 64 6.42 6.58 -3.45
N GLY A 65 6.71 6.72 -2.15
CA GLY A 65 7.98 7.29 -1.67
C GLY A 65 9.19 6.36 -1.84
N GLY A 66 8.99 5.13 -2.30
CA GLY A 66 10.03 4.11 -2.46
C GLY A 66 10.26 3.26 -1.21
N GLU A 67 9.56 3.54 -0.10
CA GLU A 67 9.59 2.71 1.09
C GLU A 67 8.97 1.34 0.80
N VAL A 68 9.45 0.32 1.51
CA VAL A 68 9.08 -1.07 1.31
C VAL A 68 8.64 -1.68 2.63
N ALA A 69 7.57 -2.46 2.61
CA ALA A 69 7.09 -3.19 3.78
C ALA A 69 6.51 -4.56 3.39
N TRP A 70 6.56 -5.50 4.33
CA TRP A 70 5.79 -6.74 4.26
C TRP A 70 4.39 -6.53 4.84
N VAL A 71 3.38 -6.97 4.10
CA VAL A 71 1.97 -6.80 4.48
C VAL A 71 1.20 -8.11 4.30
N TYR A 72 0.15 -8.30 5.09
CA TYR A 72 -0.84 -9.34 4.79
C TYR A 72 -1.53 -9.01 3.48
N ALA A 73 -1.88 -10.04 2.70
CA ALA A 73 -2.61 -9.89 1.45
C ALA A 73 -3.81 -8.96 1.64
N ALA A 74 -3.73 -7.80 1.01
CA ALA A 74 -4.83 -6.85 0.97
C ALA A 74 -5.36 -6.79 -0.46
N GLU A 75 -6.61 -6.37 -0.59
CA GLU A 75 -7.40 -6.47 -1.83
C GLU A 75 -6.58 -6.05 -3.06
N SER A 76 -6.50 -6.95 -4.05
CA SER A 76 -5.86 -6.65 -5.32
C SER A 76 -6.85 -5.91 -6.22
N PHE A 77 -6.39 -4.84 -6.86
CA PHE A 77 -7.11 -4.24 -7.96
C PHE A 77 -6.18 -4.16 -9.17
N SER A 78 -6.65 -4.68 -10.29
CA SER A 78 -5.97 -4.54 -11.56
C SER A 78 -6.31 -3.18 -12.15
N THR A 79 -5.36 -2.26 -12.18
CA THR A 79 -5.42 -1.13 -13.09
C THR A 79 -5.03 -1.66 -14.47
N CYS A 80 -6.03 -2.03 -15.28
CA CYS A 80 -5.76 -2.26 -16.70
C CYS A 80 -5.32 -0.92 -17.31
N GLU A 81 -4.15 -0.92 -17.97
CA GLU A 81 -3.75 0.16 -18.89
C GLU A 81 -4.84 0.30 -19.97
N GLY A 82 -5.75 1.25 -19.81
CA GLY A 82 -6.77 1.54 -20.82
C GLY A 82 -8.15 1.99 -20.35
N CYS A 83 -8.47 1.95 -19.05
CA CYS A 83 -9.72 2.55 -18.58
C CYS A 83 -9.54 4.06 -18.45
N ALA A 84 -9.93 4.77 -19.51
CA ALA A 84 -10.16 6.21 -19.51
C ALA A 84 -11.13 6.60 -18.38
N ALA A 85 -10.86 7.77 -17.79
CA ALA A 85 -11.64 8.42 -16.75
C ALA A 85 -13.11 8.66 -17.13
#